data_AF-A0A834SZA4-F1
#
_entry.id   AF-A0A834SZA4-F1
#
_cell.length_a   1.000
_cell.length_b   1.000
_cell.length_c   1.000
_cell.angle_alpha   90.00
_cell.angle_beta   90.00
_cell.angle_gamma   90.00
#
_symmetry.space_group_name_H-M   'P 1'
#
loop_
_entity.id
_entity.type
_entity.pdbx_description
1 polymer ?
#
loop_
_entity_poly.entity_id
_entity_poly.type
_entity_poly.pdbx_seq_one_letter_code
_entity_poly.pdbx_strand_id
1 'polypeptide(L)'
;MGGGLGLARSGYETCPLSVVQDSNELSNGIPVEISSPYRINIIKEGYALTLRFVAVPLCAVTPSRWTVVKDAPHPVKLNGLYENTLSGSFTIEKYEDRDYKLKFCGRESDTCADIGVYVDENGVRQLVMGEANGQLLVKFKNATPSSSTSINQVQLLPQKRKVNSLNLQASSSLQEI
;
A
#
# COMPACT_ATOMS: atom_id res chain seq x y z
N MET A 1 2.61 -14.10 -0.25
CA MET A 1 3.65 -13.33 -0.99
C MET A 1 2.94 -12.63 -2.15
N GLY A 2 3.49 -11.54 -2.69
CA GLY A 2 2.83 -10.79 -3.78
C GLY A 2 3.78 -9.80 -4.44
N GLY A 3 3.45 -9.40 -5.67
CA GLY A 3 4.18 -8.44 -6.49
C GLY A 3 3.74 -7.00 -6.24
N GLY A 4 4.08 -6.12 -7.18
CA GLY A 4 3.82 -4.68 -7.10
C GLY A 4 2.35 -4.28 -7.04
N LEU A 5 2.11 -2.98 -6.92
CA LEU A 5 0.76 -2.43 -6.76
C LEU A 5 0.12 -2.09 -8.10
N GLY A 6 -1.19 -2.28 -8.21
CA GLY A 6 -1.93 -2.01 -9.43
C GLY A 6 -3.39 -1.68 -9.17
N LEU A 7 -4.19 -1.78 -10.23
CA LEU A 7 -5.63 -1.56 -10.20
C LEU A 7 -6.35 -2.82 -10.62
N ALA A 8 -7.42 -3.16 -9.91
CA ALA A 8 -8.35 -4.21 -10.31
C ALA A 8 -9.77 -3.83 -9.91
N ARG A 9 -10.72 -4.57 -10.46
CA ARG A 9 -12.13 -4.47 -10.05
C ARG A 9 -12.31 -5.25 -8.77
N SER A 10 -13.01 -4.66 -7.81
CA SER A 10 -13.46 -5.33 -6.59
C SER A 10 -14.97 -5.40 -6.55
N GLY A 11 -15.52 -6.55 -6.15
CA GLY A 11 -16.97 -6.76 -6.03
C GLY A 11 -17.69 -6.42 -7.34
N TYR A 12 -18.67 -5.52 -7.27
CA TYR A 12 -19.51 -5.12 -8.42
C TYR A 12 -18.97 -3.93 -9.22
N GLU A 13 -17.72 -3.52 -9.00
CA GLU A 13 -17.12 -2.44 -9.78
C GLU A 13 -17.14 -2.72 -11.28
N THR A 14 -17.50 -1.72 -12.08
CA THR A 14 -17.41 -1.75 -13.55
C THR A 14 -16.10 -1.21 -14.10
N CYS A 15 -15.41 -0.39 -13.31
CA CYS A 15 -14.13 0.22 -13.59
C CYS A 15 -13.09 -0.27 -12.56
N PRO A 16 -11.84 -0.58 -12.94
CA PRO A 16 -10.83 -1.04 -11.98
C PRO A 16 -10.33 0.15 -11.15
N LEU A 17 -10.95 0.36 -9.98
CA LEU A 17 -10.69 1.51 -9.10
C LEU A 17 -10.06 1.12 -7.77
N SER A 18 -10.17 -0.15 -7.37
CA SER A 18 -9.49 -0.66 -6.17
C SER A 18 -7.99 -0.74 -6.38
N VAL A 19 -7.23 -0.23 -5.41
CA VAL A 19 -5.79 -0.39 -5.35
C VAL A 19 -5.48 -1.78 -4.80
N VAL A 20 -4.70 -2.56 -5.54
CA VAL A 20 -4.47 -3.97 -5.23
C VAL A 20 -2.99 -4.33 -5.26
N GLN A 21 -2.64 -5.40 -4.55
CA GLN A 21 -1.37 -6.09 -4.67
C GLN A 21 -1.45 -7.18 -5.74
N ASP A 22 -0.55 -7.19 -6.72
CA ASP A 22 -0.44 -8.26 -7.70
C ASP A 22 -0.08 -9.59 -7.01
N SER A 23 -0.68 -10.71 -7.45
CA SER A 23 -0.32 -12.04 -6.94
C SER A 23 1.01 -12.53 -7.51
N ASN A 24 1.39 -12.05 -8.71
CA ASN A 24 2.65 -12.40 -9.36
C ASN A 24 3.82 -11.61 -8.76
N GLU A 25 4.69 -12.27 -8.02
CA GLU A 25 5.88 -11.66 -7.38
C GLU A 25 6.86 -11.01 -8.36
N LEU A 26 6.83 -11.41 -9.63
CA LEU A 26 7.69 -10.84 -10.67
C LEU A 26 7.11 -9.54 -11.26
N SER A 27 5.82 -9.28 -11.01
CA SER A 27 5.16 -8.06 -11.45
C SER A 27 5.67 -6.88 -10.62
N ASN A 28 6.11 -5.82 -11.30
CA ASN A 28 6.43 -4.57 -10.62
C ASN A 28 5.21 -3.66 -10.44
N GLY A 29 4.05 -4.05 -10.96
CA GLY A 29 2.83 -3.26 -10.93
C GLY A 29 2.91 -1.96 -11.75
N ILE A 30 1.98 -1.04 -11.46
CA ILE A 30 1.88 0.28 -12.06
C ILE A 30 2.71 1.26 -11.23
N PRO A 31 3.57 2.11 -11.86
CA PRO A 31 4.30 3.12 -11.12
C PRO A 31 3.37 4.10 -10.38
N VAL A 32 3.81 4.46 -9.17
CA VAL A 32 3.14 5.42 -8.30
C VAL A 32 3.95 6.70 -8.28
N GLU A 33 3.26 7.82 -8.49
CA GLU A 33 3.80 9.14 -8.22
C GLU A 33 3.45 9.56 -6.80
N ILE A 34 4.48 10.00 -6.08
CA ILE A 34 4.37 10.45 -4.70
C ILE A 34 4.59 11.96 -4.66
N SER A 35 3.64 12.68 -4.09
CA SER A 35 3.69 14.13 -3.96
C SER A 35 3.39 14.57 -2.52
N SER A 36 3.91 15.73 -2.14
CA SER A 36 3.69 16.34 -0.83
C SER A 36 3.20 17.78 -1.01
N PRO A 37 2.34 18.31 -0.13
CA PRO A 37 1.93 19.72 -0.19
C PRO A 37 3.08 20.68 0.18
N TYR A 38 4.15 20.18 0.80
CA TYR A 38 5.32 20.98 1.17
C TYR A 38 6.24 21.21 -0.03
N ARG A 39 6.87 22.38 -0.11
CA ARG A 39 7.87 22.71 -1.14
C ARG A 39 9.23 22.08 -0.80
N ILE A 40 9.36 20.79 -1.10
CA ILE A 40 10.53 19.97 -0.78
C ILE A 40 11.07 19.28 -2.02
N ASN A 41 12.38 19.01 -2.02
CA ASN A 41 13.04 18.28 -3.11
C ASN A 41 13.20 16.78 -2.81
N ILE A 42 13.00 16.37 -1.56
CA ILE A 42 13.18 14.99 -1.09
C ILE A 42 12.02 14.65 -0.17
N ILE A 43 11.35 13.54 -0.44
CA ILE A 43 10.30 12.99 0.42
C ILE A 43 10.95 12.37 1.66
N LYS A 44 10.46 12.75 2.83
CA LYS A 44 10.89 12.19 4.11
C LYS A 44 9.75 11.41 4.76
N GLU A 45 10.11 10.54 5.69
CA GLU A 45 9.17 9.79 6.50
C GLU A 45 8.26 10.73 7.31
N GLY A 46 7.03 10.28 7.58
CA GLY A 46 6.03 11.03 8.34
C GLY A 46 5.42 12.23 7.62
N TYR A 47 5.88 12.57 6.41
CA TYR A 47 5.27 13.66 5.64
C TYR A 47 3.88 13.27 5.16
N ALA A 48 2.98 14.26 5.10
CA ALA A 48 1.70 14.11 4.43
C ALA A 48 1.94 13.95 2.92
N LEU A 49 1.42 12.85 2.36
CA LEU A 49 1.61 12.46 0.98
C LEU A 49 0.29 12.24 0.27
N THR A 50 0.35 12.50 -1.02
CA THR A 50 -0.64 12.12 -2.01
C THR A 50 -0.03 11.12 -2.96
N LEU A 51 -0.72 10.00 -3.12
CA LEU A 51 -0.34 8.91 -4.02
C LEU A 51 -1.28 8.89 -5.22
N ARG A 52 -0.71 8.67 -6.40
CA ARG A 52 -1.47 8.45 -7.63
C ARG A 52 -0.75 7.46 -8.52
N PHE A 53 -1.49 6.66 -9.28
CA PHE A 53 -0.88 5.90 -10.35
C PHE A 53 -0.54 6.82 -11.53
N VAL A 54 0.53 6.50 -12.25
CA VAL A 54 0.91 7.24 -13.47
C VAL A 54 0.02 6.90 -14.66
N ALA A 55 -0.60 5.72 -14.63
CA ALA A 55 -1.52 5.22 -15.65
C ALA A 55 -2.80 4.70 -14.98
N VAL A 56 -3.95 5.12 -15.48
CA VAL A 56 -5.28 4.80 -14.95
C VAL A 56 -6.24 4.43 -16.08
N PRO A 57 -7.29 3.63 -15.83
CA PRO A 57 -8.27 3.28 -16.85
C PRO A 57 -9.04 4.51 -17.32
N LEU A 58 -9.53 4.50 -18.57
CA LEU A 58 -10.29 5.61 -19.17
C LEU A 58 -11.56 5.97 -18.40
N CYS A 59 -12.12 5.04 -17.65
CA CYS A 59 -13.30 5.25 -16.82
C CYS A 59 -12.99 5.91 -15.45
N ALA A 60 -11.72 6.09 -15.08
CA ALA A 60 -11.33 6.78 -13.86
C ALA A 60 -11.25 8.30 -14.07
N VAL A 61 -11.60 9.07 -13.03
CA VAL A 61 -11.49 10.54 -13.03
C VAL A 61 -10.02 10.95 -12.98
N THR A 62 -9.61 11.91 -13.80
CA THR A 62 -8.24 12.45 -13.80
C THR A 62 -8.21 13.86 -13.19
N PRO A 63 -7.33 14.16 -12.21
CA PRO A 63 -6.30 13.28 -11.64
C PRO A 63 -6.88 12.22 -10.69
N SER A 64 -6.41 10.97 -10.83
CA SER A 64 -6.81 9.84 -9.97
C SER A 64 -5.86 9.69 -8.78
N ARG A 65 -6.24 10.24 -7.64
CA ARG A 65 -5.52 10.13 -6.37
C ARG A 65 -6.08 8.95 -5.58
N TRP A 66 -5.23 8.34 -4.77
CA TRP A 66 -5.66 7.32 -3.82
C TRP A 66 -6.45 7.97 -2.69
N THR A 67 -7.47 7.28 -2.22
CA THR A 67 -8.36 7.64 -1.11
C THR A 67 -8.71 6.40 -0.32
N VAL A 68 -9.18 6.56 0.92
CA VAL A 68 -9.71 5.46 1.74
C VAL A 68 -11.22 5.62 1.83
N VAL A 69 -11.96 4.59 1.43
CA VAL A 69 -13.42 4.57 1.56
C VAL A 69 -13.80 4.26 3.02
N LYS A 70 -14.87 4.89 3.53
CA LYS A 70 -15.33 4.73 4.93
C LYS A 70 -15.90 3.35 5.24
N ASP A 71 -16.45 2.67 4.24
CA ASP A 71 -17.10 1.36 4.44
C ASP A 71 -16.06 0.30 4.78
N ALA A 72 -16.35 -0.53 5.79
CA ALA A 72 -15.49 -1.67 6.14
C ALA A 72 -15.31 -2.59 4.91
N PRO A 73 -14.07 -3.05 4.61
CA PRO A 73 -12.87 -3.04 5.44
C PRO A 73 -11.97 -1.79 5.29
N HIS A 74 -12.52 -0.66 4.86
CA HIS A 74 -11.81 0.58 4.53
C HIS A 74 -10.85 0.44 3.34
N PRO A 75 -11.35 0.07 2.14
CA PRO A 75 -10.52 -0.16 0.98
C PRO A 75 -9.87 1.14 0.46
N VAL A 76 -8.65 1.00 -0.05
CA VAL A 76 -7.95 2.06 -0.77
C VAL A 76 -8.40 2.05 -2.23
N LYS A 77 -9.00 3.15 -2.69
CA LYS A 77 -9.55 3.29 -4.04
C LYS A 77 -9.14 4.60 -4.69
N LEU A 78 -9.24 4.67 -6.02
CA LEU A 78 -9.14 5.93 -6.75
C LEU A 78 -10.35 6.83 -6.44
N ASN A 79 -10.11 8.13 -6.32
CA ASN A 79 -11.16 9.12 -6.12
C ASN A 79 -12.10 9.25 -7.35
N GLY A 80 -13.26 9.86 -7.13
CA GLY A 80 -14.17 10.29 -8.20
C GLY A 80 -15.51 9.57 -8.21
N LEU A 81 -15.53 8.24 -8.08
CA LEU A 81 -16.78 7.46 -8.00
C LEU A 81 -17.24 7.20 -6.57
N TYR A 82 -16.31 7.19 -5.61
CA TYR A 82 -16.61 7.00 -4.20
C TYR A 82 -16.64 8.35 -3.50
N GLU A 83 -17.82 8.76 -3.04
CA GLU A 83 -18.01 10.04 -2.33
C GLU A 83 -17.82 9.89 -0.81
N ASN A 84 -18.03 8.68 -0.27
CA ASN A 84 -17.88 8.35 1.14
C ASN A 84 -16.42 8.02 1.50
N THR A 85 -15.50 8.96 1.27
CA THR A 85 -14.08 8.79 1.61
C THR A 85 -13.70 9.43 2.94
N LEU A 86 -12.71 8.88 3.62
CA LEU A 86 -12.06 9.53 4.76
C LEU A 86 -11.21 10.72 4.27
N SER A 87 -11.36 11.86 4.94
CA SER A 87 -10.47 13.00 4.76
C SER A 87 -9.15 12.72 5.48
N GLY A 88 -8.01 12.90 4.82
CA GLY A 88 -6.72 12.56 5.40
C GLY A 88 -5.57 12.58 4.41
N SER A 89 -4.45 11.98 4.78
CA SER A 89 -3.26 11.86 3.94
C SER A 89 -2.53 10.55 4.17
N PHE A 90 -1.84 10.07 3.14
CA PHE A 90 -0.96 8.93 3.28
C PHE A 90 0.36 9.38 3.91
N THR A 91 1.02 8.50 4.64
CA THR A 91 2.37 8.70 5.13
C THR A 91 3.20 7.44 4.89
N ILE A 92 4.52 7.62 4.79
CA ILE A 92 5.50 6.53 4.71
C ILE A 92 6.30 6.56 6.00
N GLU A 93 6.47 5.41 6.63
CA GLU A 93 7.33 5.22 7.80
C GLU A 93 8.32 4.10 7.52
N LYS A 94 9.55 4.25 7.98
CA LYS A 94 10.52 3.16 7.94
C LYS A 94 10.07 2.01 8.83
N TYR A 95 10.31 0.80 8.35
CA TYR A 95 10.10 -0.44 9.07
C TYR A 95 11.36 -1.29 8.97
N GLU A 96 11.97 -1.59 10.12
CA GLU A 96 13.28 -2.27 10.16
C GLU A 96 14.32 -1.57 9.25
N ASP A 97 15.35 -2.29 8.77
CA ASP A 97 16.50 -1.63 8.13
C ASP A 97 16.20 -1.00 6.76
N ARG A 98 15.48 -1.71 5.89
CA ARG A 98 15.33 -1.36 4.46
C ARG A 98 13.90 -1.40 3.94
N ASP A 99 12.94 -1.66 4.83
CA ASP A 99 11.53 -1.75 4.45
C ASP A 99 10.81 -0.48 4.91
N TYR A 100 9.66 -0.25 4.30
CA TYR A 100 8.78 0.84 4.65
C TYR A 100 7.37 0.30 4.81
N LYS A 101 6.55 1.03 5.55
CA LYS A 101 5.11 0.80 5.62
C LYS A 101 4.35 2.04 5.20
N LEU A 102 3.18 1.81 4.64
CA LEU A 102 2.22 2.86 4.31
C LEU A 102 1.21 2.99 5.43
N LYS A 103 0.86 4.23 5.77
CA LYS A 103 -0.20 4.57 6.71
C LYS A 103 -1.16 5.56 6.07
N PHE A 104 -2.36 5.62 6.63
CA PHE A 104 -3.30 6.69 6.37
C PHE A 104 -3.64 7.39 7.69
N CYS A 105 -3.48 8.71 7.71
CA CYS A 105 -3.81 9.56 8.83
C CYS A 105 -5.07 10.33 8.50
N GLY A 106 -6.15 10.08 9.24
CA GLY A 106 -7.38 10.86 9.12
C GLY A 106 -7.14 12.32 9.50
N ARG A 107 -7.88 13.23 8.89
CA ARG A 107 -7.86 14.65 9.26
C ARG A 107 -8.78 14.94 10.44
N GLU A 108 -9.84 14.16 10.57
CA GLU A 108 -10.85 14.27 11.64
C GLU A 108 -10.52 13.39 12.84
N SER A 109 -9.47 12.55 12.74
CA SER A 109 -8.97 11.70 13.81
C SER A 109 -7.47 11.88 13.93
N ASP A 110 -6.95 12.14 15.13
CA ASP A 110 -5.50 12.22 15.36
C ASP A 110 -4.79 10.85 15.26
N THR A 111 -5.53 9.80 14.90
CA THR A 111 -5.03 8.44 14.73
C THR A 111 -4.67 8.16 13.27
N CYS A 112 -3.50 7.54 13.08
CA CYS A 112 -3.06 6.99 11.81
C CYS A 112 -3.12 5.46 11.88
N ALA A 113 -3.64 4.83 10.84
CA ALA A 113 -3.70 3.37 10.75
C ALA A 113 -2.78 2.85 9.63
N ASP A 114 -2.21 1.67 9.83
CA ASP A 114 -1.42 0.98 8.82
C ASP A 114 -2.31 0.56 7.63
N ILE A 115 -1.72 0.60 6.44
CA ILE A 115 -2.31 0.03 5.23
C ILE A 115 -1.84 -1.42 5.11
N GLY A 116 -2.80 -2.34 5.09
CA GLY A 116 -2.60 -3.77 4.95
C GLY A 116 -3.12 -4.31 3.62
N VAL A 117 -3.22 -5.63 3.53
CA VAL A 117 -3.81 -6.34 2.38
C VAL A 117 -4.94 -7.23 2.87
N TYR A 118 -6.13 -7.02 2.32
CA TYR A 118 -7.30 -7.86 2.49
C TYR A 118 -7.55 -8.64 1.20
N VAL A 119 -7.79 -9.94 1.31
CA VAL A 119 -8.14 -10.78 0.16
C VAL A 119 -9.65 -10.97 0.17
N ASP A 120 -10.32 -10.49 -0.87
CA ASP A 120 -11.77 -10.64 -0.97
C ASP A 120 -12.18 -12.05 -1.43
N GLU A 121 -13.49 -12.28 -1.47
CA GLU A 121 -14.10 -13.54 -1.90
C GLU A 121 -13.73 -13.97 -3.32
N ASN A 122 -13.32 -13.04 -4.18
CA ASN A 122 -12.88 -13.29 -5.55
C ASN A 122 -11.36 -13.47 -5.66
N GLY A 123 -10.64 -13.48 -4.52
CA GLY A 123 -9.19 -13.60 -4.47
C GLY A 123 -8.44 -12.31 -4.79
N VAL A 124 -9.13 -11.18 -4.89
CA VAL A 124 -8.50 -9.88 -5.17
C VAL A 124 -7.85 -9.36 -3.88
N ARG A 125 -6.55 -9.06 -3.96
CA ARG A 125 -5.71 -8.65 -2.83
C ARG A 125 -5.75 -7.12 -2.66
N GLN A 126 -6.82 -6.60 -2.11
CA GLN A 126 -7.07 -5.17 -1.96
C GLN A 126 -6.23 -4.55 -0.86
N LEU A 127 -5.73 -3.33 -1.09
CA LEU A 127 -5.17 -2.51 -0.03
C LEU A 127 -6.31 -1.97 0.83
N VAL A 128 -6.16 -2.06 2.14
CA VAL A 128 -7.16 -1.63 3.12
C VAL A 128 -6.49 -0.93 4.30
N MET A 129 -7.18 0.03 4.90
CA MET A 129 -6.73 0.68 6.12
C MET A 129 -7.22 -0.09 7.35
N GLY A 130 -6.32 -0.41 8.28
CA GLY A 130 -6.70 -0.94 9.59
C GLY A 130 -5.75 -2.01 10.11
N GLU A 131 -5.51 -1.97 11.42
CA GLU A 131 -4.51 -2.81 12.11
C GLU A 131 -4.80 -4.31 11.99
N ALA A 132 -6.07 -4.70 11.94
CA ALA A 132 -6.48 -6.11 11.81
C ALA A 132 -5.99 -6.78 10.51
N ASN A 133 -5.71 -5.99 9.47
CA ASN A 133 -5.24 -6.48 8.17
C ASN A 133 -3.71 -6.55 8.07
N GLY A 134 -3.03 -6.30 9.19
CA GLY A 134 -1.59 -6.16 9.26
C GLY A 134 -1.06 -4.94 8.48
N GLN A 135 0.25 -4.88 8.34
CA GLN A 135 0.93 -3.83 7.58
C GLN A 135 1.53 -4.39 6.29
N LEU A 136 1.34 -3.68 5.19
CA LEU A 136 1.99 -3.95 3.93
C LEU A 136 3.41 -3.37 3.96
N LEU A 137 4.40 -4.25 4.05
CA LEU A 137 5.81 -3.88 3.94
C LEU A 137 6.19 -3.70 2.48
N VAL A 138 6.76 -2.55 2.12
CA VAL A 138 7.10 -2.16 0.75
C VAL A 138 8.55 -1.71 0.63
N LYS A 139 9.10 -1.87 -0.58
CA LYS A 139 10.31 -1.20 -1.06
C LYS A 139 9.98 -0.32 -2.25
N PHE A 140 10.81 0.69 -2.47
CA PHE A 140 10.71 1.57 -3.62
C PHE A 140 11.73 1.16 -4.69
N LYS A 141 11.25 1.02 -5.92
CA LYS A 141 12.09 0.83 -7.11
C LYS A 141 11.83 1.98 -8.08
N ASN A 142 12.87 2.63 -8.58
CA ASN A 142 12.69 3.72 -9.54
C ASN A 142 12.04 3.18 -10.84
N ALA A 143 11.02 3.88 -11.33
CA ALA A 143 10.30 3.51 -12.54
C ALA A 143 10.99 3.99 -13.84
N THR A 144 11.93 4.93 -13.77
CA THR A 144 12.65 5.45 -14.94
C THR A 144 14.14 5.02 -14.97
N PRO A 145 14.69 4.64 -16.14
CA PRO A 145 16.12 4.50 -16.33
C PRO A 145 16.75 5.89 -16.54
N SER A 146 17.24 6.49 -15.46
CA SER A 146 18.26 7.58 -15.33
C SER A 146 18.33 8.74 -16.36
N SER A 147 17.36 8.96 -17.24
CA SER A 147 17.47 9.95 -18.34
C SER A 147 16.21 10.76 -18.66
N SER A 148 15.15 10.64 -17.87
CA SER A 148 13.99 11.55 -18.00
C SER A 148 13.52 12.03 -16.62
N THR A 149 13.53 13.35 -16.43
CA THR A 149 13.16 14.07 -15.22
C THR A 149 11.75 13.69 -14.73
N SER A 150 11.68 12.77 -13.76
CA SER A 150 10.52 12.56 -12.89
C SER A 150 11.03 11.92 -11.60
N ILE A 151 11.62 12.75 -10.73
CA ILE A 151 12.38 12.35 -9.53
C ILE A 151 11.50 11.60 -8.49
N ASN A 152 10.18 11.56 -8.69
CA ASN A 152 9.21 11.06 -7.70
C ASN A 152 8.34 9.87 -8.18
N GLN A 153 8.74 9.19 -9.26
CA GLN A 153 8.03 7.99 -9.75
C GLN A 153 8.70 6.70 -9.26
N VAL A 154 7.95 5.92 -8.49
CA VAL A 154 8.44 4.69 -7.87
C VAL A 154 7.44 3.56 -8.00
N GLN A 155 7.94 2.36 -8.18
CA GLN A 155 7.19 1.12 -8.00
C GLN A 155 7.27 0.72 -6.54
N LEU A 156 6.11 0.53 -5.93
CA LEU A 156 5.97 0.00 -4.58
C LEU A 156 5.94 -1.53 -4.65
N LEU A 157 6.98 -2.16 -4.10
CA LEU A 157 7.20 -3.60 -4.15
C LEU A 157 7.03 -4.22 -2.76
N PRO A 158 5.94 -4.97 -2.52
CA PRO A 158 5.72 -5.70 -1.29
C PRO A 158 6.83 -6.70 -0.97
N GLN A 159 7.16 -6.87 0.31
CA GLN A 159 8.19 -7.80 0.74
C GLN A 159 7.65 -9.17 1.14
N LYS A 160 8.51 -10.17 0.99
CA LYS A 160 8.33 -11.52 1.54
C LYS A 160 8.61 -11.44 3.04
N ARG A 161 7.65 -11.81 3.90
CA ARG A 161 7.96 -12.08 5.31
C ARG A 161 9.03 -13.18 5.33
N LYS A 162 10.20 -12.89 5.90
CA LYS A 162 11.19 -13.92 6.22
C LYS A 162 10.64 -14.70 7.41
N VAL A 163 10.03 -15.85 7.17
CA VAL A 163 9.68 -16.75 8.26
C VAL A 163 10.99 -17.33 8.78
N ASN A 164 11.51 -16.76 9.87
CA ASN A 164 12.57 -17.43 10.62
C ASN A 164 11.94 -18.70 11.20
N SER A 165 12.26 -19.85 10.61
CA SER A 165 12.00 -21.15 11.21
C SER A 165 12.81 -21.23 12.50
N LEU A 166 12.19 -20.85 13.62
CA LEU A 166 12.68 -21.22 14.94
C LEU A 166 12.49 -22.73 15.08
N ASN A 167 13.59 -23.47 15.02
CA ASN A 167 13.62 -24.86 15.48
C ASN A 167 13.25 -24.84 16.97
N LEU A 168 12.03 -25.27 17.29
CA LEU A 168 11.67 -25.72 18.62
C LEU A 168 12.41 -27.03 18.88
N GLN A 169 13.61 -26.95 19.46
CA GLN A 169 14.16 -28.11 20.16
C GLN A 169 13.38 -28.26 21.47
N ALA A 170 12.62 -29.36 21.56
CA ALA A 170 12.02 -29.78 22.81
C ALA A 170 13.14 -30.14 23.80
N SER A 171 13.25 -29.39 24.89
CA SER A 171 14.04 -29.77 26.06
C SER A 171 13.25 -30.80 26.85
N SER A 172 13.57 -32.09 26.71
CA SER A 172 13.15 -33.10 27.66
C SER A 172 14.12 -33.10 28.84
N SER A 173 13.67 -32.64 29.99
CA SER A 173 14.33 -32.90 31.27
C SER A 173 13.26 -33.31 32.28
N LEU A 174 12.92 -34.59 32.28
CA LEU A 174 12.44 -35.27 33.48
C LEU A 174 13.69 -35.78 34.20
N GLN A 175 13.98 -35.18 35.35
CA GLN A 175 14.96 -35.70 36.30
C GLN A 175 14.38 -36.94 36.97
N GLU A 176 15.11 -38.05 36.90
CA GLU A 176 15.10 -39.08 37.92
C GLU A 176 15.70 -38.50 39.21
N ILE A 177 14.99 -38.66 40.34
CA ILE A 177 15.40 -39.26 41.63
C ILE A 177 14.14 -39.33 42.50
#